data_AF-B0ST24-F1
#
_entry.id   AF-B0ST24-F1
#
_cell.length_a   1.000
_cell.length_b   1.000
_cell.length_c   1.000
_cell.angle_alpha   90.00
_cell.angle_beta   90.00
_cell.angle_gamma   90.00
#
_symmetry.space_group_name_H-M   'P 1'
#
loop_
_entity.id
_entity.type
_entity.pdbx_description
1 polymer ?
#
loop_
_entity_poly.entity_id
_entity_poly.type
_entity_poly.pdbx_seq_one_letter_code
_entity_poly.pdbx_strand_id
1 'polypeptide(L)'
;MQNFIMKIKNFKSAMHNFTHSFLSIDYTHSGKLAVNVLLKLKSEENISIVEFDFINTIISPKIAIDDDSLILLKDYQNWLPKHLRNHNCDYTQLECLNIITQLNKNNIFKPKTMENTFQIEIESETTYKLKNREKQSFKLSLIEIINANYLENGIPNL
;
A
#
# COMPACT_ATOMS: atom_id res chain seq x y z
N MET A 1 16.96 35.95 5.04
CA MET A 1 15.93 34.93 5.33
C MET A 1 16.11 33.80 4.32
N GLN A 2 16.74 32.69 4.72
CA GLN A 2 16.95 31.53 3.83
C GLN A 2 15.65 30.73 3.69
N ASN A 3 15.19 30.54 2.46
CA ASN A 3 14.01 29.75 2.15
C ASN A 3 14.27 28.25 2.44
N PHE A 4 13.50 27.70 3.37
CA PHE A 4 13.46 26.29 3.77
C PHE A 4 12.94 25.39 2.62
N ILE A 5 13.78 25.08 1.63
CA ILE A 5 13.44 24.14 0.53
C ILE A 5 13.78 22.67 0.86
N MET A 6 14.31 22.39 2.06
CA MET A 6 14.64 21.01 2.50
C MET A 6 13.43 20.15 2.90
N LYS A 7 12.28 20.75 3.26
CA LYS A 7 11.13 19.99 3.83
C LYS A 7 10.28 19.24 2.79
N ILE A 8 10.29 19.65 1.52
CA ILE A 8 9.44 19.05 0.47
C ILE A 8 9.98 17.69 0.01
N LYS A 9 11.30 17.55 -0.14
CA LYS A 9 11.93 16.27 -0.52
C LYS A 9 11.64 15.17 0.50
N ASN A 10 11.59 15.52 1.79
CA ASN A 10 11.37 14.56 2.86
C ASN A 10 9.96 13.96 2.83
N PHE A 11 8.90 14.77 2.62
CA PHE A 11 7.53 14.23 2.61
C PHE A 11 7.27 13.34 1.41
N LYS A 12 7.70 13.73 0.21
CA LYS A 12 7.55 12.87 -0.97
C LYS A 12 8.27 11.53 -0.79
N SER A 13 9.51 11.56 -0.29
CA SER A 13 10.28 10.34 -0.01
C SER A 13 9.64 9.51 1.10
N ALA A 14 9.14 10.14 2.17
CA ALA A 14 8.46 9.45 3.26
C ALA A 14 7.19 8.75 2.75
N MET A 15 6.36 9.42 1.95
CA MET A 15 5.16 8.81 1.37
C MET A 15 5.52 7.68 0.41
N HIS A 16 6.54 7.84 -0.42
CA HIS A 16 7.01 6.77 -1.29
C HIS A 16 7.43 5.52 -0.49
N ASN A 17 8.22 5.70 0.58
CA ASN A 17 8.66 4.59 1.42
C ASN A 17 7.50 3.95 2.21
N PHE A 18 6.54 4.77 2.65
CA PHE A 18 5.33 4.29 3.32
C PHE A 18 4.52 3.39 2.38
N THR A 19 4.23 3.87 1.17
CA THR A 19 3.50 3.11 0.14
C THR A 19 4.25 1.83 -0.23
N HIS A 20 5.57 1.91 -0.43
CA HIS A 20 6.36 0.72 -0.74
C HIS A 20 6.28 -0.33 0.37
N SER A 21 6.38 0.08 1.63
CA SER A 21 6.27 -0.85 2.78
C SER A 21 4.86 -1.43 2.83
N PHE A 22 3.82 -0.59 2.69
CA PHE A 22 2.42 -1.01 2.70
C PHE A 22 2.09 -2.13 1.68
N LEU A 23 2.71 -2.08 0.51
CA LEU A 23 2.43 -3.03 -0.57
C LEU A 23 3.31 -4.27 -0.54
N SER A 24 4.49 -4.20 0.08
CA SER A 24 5.49 -5.26 0.00
C SER A 24 5.19 -6.43 0.92
N ILE A 25 5.47 -7.64 0.43
CA ILE A 25 5.35 -8.86 1.25
C ILE A 25 6.53 -9.02 2.22
N ASP A 26 7.67 -8.41 1.90
CA ASP A 26 8.93 -8.53 2.66
C ASP A 26 9.04 -7.50 3.80
N TYR A 27 8.26 -6.41 3.73
CA TYR A 27 8.35 -5.28 4.66
C TYR A 27 6.99 -4.94 5.24
N THR A 28 6.55 -5.70 6.25
CA THR A 28 5.24 -5.45 6.86
C THR A 28 5.32 -4.85 8.27
N HIS A 29 4.41 -3.92 8.54
CA HIS A 29 4.10 -3.43 9.88
C HIS A 29 2.81 -4.01 10.46
N SER A 30 2.19 -4.95 9.74
CA SER A 30 1.02 -5.71 10.14
C SER A 30 1.25 -7.20 9.92
N GLY A 31 0.64 -8.08 10.73
CA GLY A 31 0.57 -9.50 10.38
C GLY A 31 -0.26 -9.77 9.13
N LYS A 32 -0.97 -8.75 8.62
CA LYS A 32 -1.83 -8.78 7.44
C LYS A 32 -1.13 -8.10 6.26
N LEU A 33 -1.45 -8.54 5.05
CA LEU A 33 -0.82 -8.05 3.82
C LEU A 33 -1.85 -7.42 2.88
N ALA A 34 -1.52 -6.28 2.28
CA ALA A 34 -2.39 -5.61 1.30
C ALA A 34 -2.69 -6.49 0.08
N VAL A 35 -1.70 -7.29 -0.34
CA VAL A 35 -1.87 -8.25 -1.45
C VAL A 35 -2.94 -9.31 -1.17
N ASN A 36 -3.14 -9.72 0.08
CA ASN A 36 -4.18 -10.69 0.41
C ASN A 36 -5.57 -10.11 0.19
N VAL A 37 -5.77 -8.82 0.48
CA VAL A 37 -7.02 -8.13 0.19
C VAL A 37 -7.30 -8.14 -1.31
N LEU A 38 -6.28 -7.88 -2.14
CA LEU A 38 -6.39 -7.91 -3.60
C LEU A 38 -6.68 -9.32 -4.15
N LEU A 39 -6.00 -10.35 -3.64
CA LEU A 39 -6.19 -11.74 -4.07
C LEU A 39 -7.60 -12.23 -3.72
N LYS A 40 -8.08 -11.94 -2.51
CA LYS A 40 -9.45 -12.27 -2.08
C LYS A 40 -10.49 -11.64 -3.00
N LEU A 41 -10.42 -10.32 -3.22
CA LEU A 41 -11.37 -9.60 -4.09
C LEU A 41 -11.36 -10.09 -5.53
N LYS A 42 -10.19 -10.47 -6.04
CA LYS A 42 -10.09 -11.05 -7.37
C LYS A 42 -10.82 -12.39 -7.44
N SER A 43 -10.68 -13.22 -6.42
CA SER A 43 -11.31 -14.55 -6.37
C SER A 43 -12.82 -14.50 -6.20
N GLU A 44 -13.34 -13.59 -5.36
CA GLU A 44 -14.75 -13.54 -4.99
C GLU A 44 -15.59 -12.74 -6.01
N GLU A 45 -15.06 -11.63 -6.52
CA GLU A 45 -15.87 -10.62 -7.24
C GLU A 45 -15.24 -10.16 -8.56
N ASN A 46 -14.09 -10.72 -8.94
CA ASN A 46 -13.28 -10.27 -10.08
C ASN A 46 -12.86 -8.78 -9.99
N ILE A 47 -12.94 -8.18 -8.79
CA ILE A 47 -12.45 -6.85 -8.48
C ILE A 47 -10.96 -6.95 -8.18
N SER A 48 -10.16 -6.03 -8.71
CA SER A 48 -8.72 -6.04 -8.48
C SER A 48 -8.19 -4.69 -8.02
N ILE A 49 -9.04 -3.80 -7.52
CA ILE A 49 -8.67 -2.46 -7.07
C ILE A 49 -9.24 -2.19 -5.68
N VAL A 50 -8.41 -1.63 -4.81
CA VAL A 50 -8.78 -1.24 -3.44
C VAL A 50 -8.19 0.12 -3.13
N GLU A 51 -8.97 0.96 -2.49
CA GLU A 51 -8.52 2.22 -1.90
C GLU A 51 -8.48 2.10 -0.38
N PHE A 52 -7.37 2.55 0.20
CA PHE A 52 -7.19 2.75 1.63
C PHE A 52 -7.03 4.24 1.91
N ASP A 53 -7.99 4.83 2.63
CA ASP A 53 -7.90 6.18 3.18
C ASP A 53 -7.43 6.14 4.63
N PHE A 54 -6.17 6.50 4.83
CA PHE A 54 -5.50 6.44 6.13
C PHE A 54 -5.90 7.57 7.08
N ILE A 55 -6.50 8.65 6.59
CA ILE A 55 -6.91 9.77 7.44
C ILE A 55 -8.36 9.59 7.86
N ASN A 56 -9.24 9.22 6.93
CA ASN A 56 -10.67 9.02 7.21
C ASN A 56 -10.98 7.59 7.70
N THR A 57 -10.00 6.69 7.67
CA THR A 57 -10.16 5.27 8.06
C THR A 57 -11.21 4.56 7.22
N ILE A 58 -11.11 4.71 5.89
CA ILE A 58 -12.06 4.15 4.93
C ILE A 58 -11.33 3.15 4.04
N ILE A 59 -12.00 2.03 3.76
CA ILE A 59 -11.58 1.07 2.73
C ILE A 59 -12.69 1.01 1.68
N SER A 60 -12.31 1.02 0.41
CA SER A 60 -13.24 0.93 -0.73
C SER A 60 -12.72 -0.05 -1.77
N PRO A 61 -13.56 -0.85 -2.43
CA PRO A 61 -15.02 -0.94 -2.26
C PRO A 61 -15.43 -1.59 -0.93
N LYS A 62 -16.71 -1.49 -0.55
CA LYS A 62 -17.21 -2.04 0.74
C LYS A 62 -16.91 -3.53 0.95
N ILE A 63 -16.84 -4.31 -0.13
CA ILE A 63 -16.52 -5.74 -0.08
C ILE A 63 -15.06 -6.01 0.30
N ALA A 64 -14.17 -5.01 0.18
CA ALA A 64 -12.80 -5.08 0.69
C ALA A 64 -12.73 -4.91 2.21
N ILE A 65 -13.84 -4.62 2.89
CA ILE A 65 -13.90 -4.43 4.34
C ILE A 65 -14.13 -5.77 5.02
N ASP A 66 -13.10 -6.27 5.69
CA ASP A 66 -13.17 -7.39 6.61
C ASP A 66 -12.21 -7.16 7.79
N ASP A 67 -12.18 -8.08 8.75
CA ASP A 67 -11.35 -7.94 9.94
C ASP A 67 -9.86 -7.80 9.60
N ASP A 68 -9.38 -8.51 8.57
CA ASP A 68 -7.98 -8.51 8.18
C ASP A 68 -7.57 -7.19 7.52
N SER A 69 -8.41 -6.65 6.62
CA SER A 69 -8.14 -5.36 5.98
C SER A 69 -8.27 -4.18 6.94
N LEU A 70 -9.16 -4.28 7.94
CA LEU A 70 -9.27 -3.30 9.02
C LEU A 70 -8.05 -3.31 9.95
N ILE A 71 -7.55 -4.50 10.32
CA ILE A 71 -6.30 -4.65 11.09
C ILE A 71 -5.13 -4.05 10.30
N LEU A 72 -5.00 -4.41 9.02
CA LEU A 72 -3.98 -3.88 8.13
C LEU A 72 -3.97 -2.34 8.13
N LEU A 73 -5.13 -1.73 7.88
CA LEU A 73 -5.26 -0.27 7.85
C LEU A 73 -4.83 0.34 9.19
N LYS A 74 -5.33 -0.20 10.30
CA LYS A 74 -5.04 0.31 11.64
C LYS A 74 -3.57 0.21 12.02
N ASP A 75 -2.91 -0.91 11.69
CA ASP A 75 -1.50 -1.10 11.99
C ASP A 75 -0.62 -0.08 11.25
N TYR A 76 -0.91 0.14 9.97
CA TYR A 76 -0.20 1.15 9.19
C TYR A 76 -0.54 2.58 9.62
N GLN A 77 -1.78 2.86 10.04
CA GLN A 77 -2.15 4.13 10.66
C GLN A 77 -1.35 4.38 11.96
N ASN A 78 -1.20 3.36 12.80
CA ASN A 78 -0.41 3.45 14.03
C ASN A 78 1.08 3.69 13.76
N TRP A 79 1.60 3.10 12.68
CA TRP A 79 2.99 3.26 12.29
C TRP A 79 3.28 4.61 11.61
N LEU A 80 2.34 5.15 10.82
CA LEU A 80 2.52 6.34 9.99
C LEU A 80 3.11 7.56 10.73
N PRO A 81 2.67 7.94 11.96
CA PRO A 81 3.28 9.05 12.69
C PRO A 81 4.76 8.82 13.03
N LYS A 82 5.13 7.59 13.41
CA LYS A 82 6.52 7.23 13.72
C LYS A 82 7.37 7.24 12.44
N HIS A 83 6.84 6.68 11.36
CA HIS A 83 7.47 6.70 10.04
C HIS A 83 7.80 8.13 9.58
N LEU A 84 6.79 9.01 9.57
CA LEU A 84 6.98 10.41 9.19
C LEU A 84 8.02 11.10 10.07
N ARG A 85 7.98 10.87 11.39
CA ARG A 85 8.97 11.44 12.32
C ARG A 85 10.40 11.02 11.97
N ASN A 86 10.61 9.75 11.62
CA ASN A 86 11.93 9.24 11.20
C ASN A 86 12.43 9.92 9.91
N HIS A 87 11.52 10.42 9.08
CA HIS A 87 11.83 11.23 7.90
C HIS A 87 11.86 12.75 8.17
N ASN A 88 11.81 13.18 9.43
CA ASN A 88 11.70 14.59 9.84
C ASN A 88 10.46 15.28 9.25
N CYS A 89 9.36 14.55 9.15
CA CYS A 89 8.05 15.00 8.70
C CYS A 89 7.08 15.06 9.88
N ASP A 90 6.29 16.13 9.94
CA ASP A 90 5.26 16.33 10.96
C ASP A 90 3.92 15.75 10.49
N TYR A 91 3.48 14.65 11.12
CA TYR A 91 2.21 13.99 10.83
C TYR A 91 1.00 14.94 10.90
N THR A 92 1.03 15.95 11.79
CA THR A 92 -0.11 16.87 11.96
C THR A 92 -0.33 17.79 10.76
N GLN A 93 0.61 17.82 9.80
CA GLN A 93 0.47 18.52 8.53
C GLN A 93 -0.34 17.73 7.50
N LEU A 94 -0.51 16.42 7.68
CA LEU A 94 -1.16 15.54 6.71
C LEU A 94 -2.69 15.68 6.84
N GLU A 95 -3.35 16.13 5.76
CA GLU A 95 -4.81 16.28 5.70
C GLU A 95 -5.48 15.11 4.99
N CYS A 96 -4.73 14.39 4.15
CA CYS A 96 -5.25 13.30 3.32
C CYS A 96 -4.08 12.38 2.96
N LEU A 97 -4.35 11.08 2.96
CA LEU A 97 -3.47 10.03 2.45
C LEU A 97 -4.36 8.88 1.95
N ASN A 98 -4.42 8.74 0.64
CA ASN A 98 -5.17 7.69 -0.05
C ASN A 98 -4.18 6.86 -0.85
N ILE A 99 -4.21 5.54 -0.68
CA ILE A 99 -3.46 4.58 -1.49
C ILE A 99 -4.47 3.72 -2.22
N ILE A 100 -4.54 3.91 -3.53
CA ILE A 100 -5.29 3.03 -4.43
C ILE A 100 -4.30 1.99 -4.94
N THR A 101 -4.59 0.71 -4.73
CA THR A 101 -3.74 -0.39 -5.18
C THR A 101 -4.54 -1.37 -6.03
N GLN A 102 -3.88 -1.95 -7.03
CA GLN A 102 -4.47 -2.95 -7.89
C GLN A 102 -3.50 -4.05 -8.29
N LEU A 103 -4.03 -5.26 -8.49
CA LEU A 103 -3.28 -6.35 -9.09
C LEU A 103 -3.29 -6.19 -10.61
N ASN A 104 -2.12 -6.07 -11.24
CA ASN A 104 -2.03 -6.03 -12.70
C ASN A 104 -2.28 -7.44 -13.27
N LYS A 105 -3.51 -7.67 -13.76
CA LYS A 105 -3.97 -8.97 -14.27
C LYS A 105 -3.18 -9.46 -15.48
N ASN A 106 -2.57 -8.55 -16.25
CA ASN A 106 -1.79 -8.91 -17.44
C ASN A 106 -0.38 -9.41 -17.10
N ASN A 107 0.09 -9.12 -15.88
CA ASN A 107 1.45 -9.40 -15.43
C ASN A 107 1.49 -10.41 -14.28
N ILE A 108 0.57 -11.38 -14.31
CA ILE A 108 0.64 -12.59 -13.48
C ILE A 108 1.17 -13.72 -14.36
N PHE A 109 2.42 -14.11 -14.17
CA PHE A 109 3.01 -15.18 -14.97
C PHE A 109 3.89 -16.10 -14.14
N LYS A 110 3.99 -17.35 -14.59
CA LYS A 110 4.85 -18.35 -14.00
C LYS A 110 6.28 -18.16 -14.54
N PRO A 111 7.28 -17.84 -13.69
CA PRO A 111 8.66 -17.75 -14.14
C PRO A 111 9.14 -19.09 -14.69
N LYS A 112 9.86 -19.09 -15.81
CA LYS A 112 10.29 -20.35 -16.48
C LYS A 112 11.24 -21.20 -15.64
N THR A 113 11.98 -20.57 -14.73
CA THR A 113 13.07 -21.19 -13.94
C THR A 113 12.68 -21.51 -12.51
N MET A 114 11.46 -21.17 -12.08
CA MET A 114 11.01 -21.37 -10.71
C MET A 114 9.74 -22.24 -10.70
N GLU A 115 9.88 -23.47 -10.20
CA GLU A 115 8.74 -24.34 -10.01
C GLU A 115 7.81 -23.79 -8.92
N ASN A 116 6.51 -23.94 -9.13
CA ASN A 116 5.46 -23.60 -8.15
C ASN A 116 5.44 -22.15 -7.63
N THR A 117 5.93 -21.19 -8.42
CA THR A 117 5.85 -19.75 -8.09
C THR A 117 5.16 -18.97 -9.19
N PHE A 118 4.62 -17.82 -8.81
CA PHE A 118 4.08 -16.81 -9.71
C PHE A 118 4.73 -15.48 -9.39
N GLN A 119 5.09 -14.76 -10.44
CA GLN A 119 5.36 -13.35 -10.35
C GLN A 119 4.04 -12.61 -10.49
N ILE A 120 3.78 -11.69 -9.55
CA ILE A 120 2.65 -10.77 -9.60
C ILE A 120 3.19 -9.34 -9.63
N GLU A 121 2.42 -8.45 -10.24
CA GLU A 121 2.68 -7.02 -10.21
C GLU A 121 1.53 -6.31 -9.49
N ILE A 122 1.89 -5.51 -8.49
CA ILE A 122 0.99 -4.68 -7.72
C ILE A 122 1.26 -3.23 -8.11
N GLU A 123 0.27 -2.60 -8.71
CA GLU A 123 0.32 -1.18 -9.03
C GLU A 123 -0.36 -0.38 -7.92
N SER A 124 0.10 0.85 -7.72
CA SER A 124 -0.57 1.78 -6.83
C SER A 124 -0.48 3.21 -7.31
N GLU A 125 -1.48 4.00 -6.92
CA GLU A 125 -1.47 5.44 -6.95
C GLU A 125 -1.66 5.97 -5.53
N THR A 126 -0.66 6.70 -5.04
CA THR A 126 -0.72 7.36 -3.74
C THR A 126 -1.02 8.83 -3.94
N THR A 127 -2.05 9.31 -3.26
CA THR A 127 -2.41 10.73 -3.18
C THR A 127 -2.29 11.20 -1.75
N TYR A 128 -1.64 12.35 -1.54
CA TYR A 128 -1.55 12.98 -0.22
C TYR A 128 -1.69 14.50 -0.32
N LYS A 129 -2.15 15.11 0.76
CA LYS A 129 -2.24 16.57 0.88
C LYS A 129 -1.71 17.02 2.22
N LEU A 130 -0.90 18.08 2.20
CA LEU A 130 -0.43 18.76 3.40
C LEU A 130 -1.19 20.07 3.58
N LYS A 131 -1.33 20.52 4.84
CA LYS A 131 -1.90 21.83 5.18
C LYS A 131 -1.26 22.93 4.36
N ASN A 132 -2.09 23.80 3.78
CA ASN A 132 -1.68 24.94 2.96
C ASN A 132 -0.80 24.57 1.76
N ARG A 133 -0.93 23.35 1.22
CA ARG A 133 -0.22 22.92 0.02
C ARG A 133 -1.15 22.22 -0.95
N GLU A 134 -0.75 22.27 -2.22
CA GLU A 134 -1.39 21.52 -3.28
C GLU A 134 -1.32 20.01 -3.01
N LYS A 135 -2.37 19.32 -3.44
CA LYS A 135 -2.43 17.86 -3.46
C LYS A 135 -1.31 17.32 -4.34
N GLN A 136 -0.70 16.22 -3.92
CA GLN A 136 0.37 15.54 -4.64
C GLN A 136 -0.04 14.10 -4.89
N SER A 137 0.38 13.55 -6.03
CA SER A 137 0.23 12.13 -6.32
C SER A 137 1.49 11.54 -6.96
N PHE A 138 1.64 10.23 -6.82
CA PHE A 138 2.64 9.45 -7.54
C PHE A 138 2.15 8.01 -7.72
N LYS A 139 2.74 7.33 -8.71
CA LYS A 139 2.48 5.91 -8.97
C LYS A 139 3.68 5.07 -8.62
N LEU A 140 3.43 3.85 -8.18
CA LEU A 140 4.44 2.84 -7.89
C LEU A 140 3.97 1.51 -8.47
N SER A 141 4.91 0.73 -9.00
CA SER A 141 4.69 -0.68 -9.34
C SER A 141 5.69 -1.52 -8.55
N LEU A 142 5.20 -2.60 -7.94
CA LEU A 142 5.98 -3.56 -7.17
C LEU A 142 5.79 -4.95 -7.75
N ILE A 143 6.90 -5.62 -8.02
CA ILE A 143 6.90 -7.00 -8.50
C ILE A 143 7.20 -7.91 -7.31
N GLU A 144 6.31 -8.86 -7.05
CA GLU A 144 6.43 -9.82 -5.96
C GLU A 144 6.41 -11.25 -6.49
N ILE A 145 7.16 -12.14 -5.85
CA ILE A 145 7.19 -13.57 -6.16
C ILE A 145 6.48 -14.32 -5.05
N ILE A 146 5.40 -15.02 -5.38
CA ILE A 146 4.58 -15.77 -4.43
C ILE A 146 4.48 -17.23 -4.83
N ASN A 147 4.22 -18.12 -3.87
CA ASN A 147 3.92 -19.51 -4.19
C ASN A 147 2.57 -19.61 -4.92
N ALA A 148 2.47 -20.57 -5.84
CA ALA A 148 1.25 -20.84 -6.61
C ALA A 148 0.03 -21.08 -5.72
N ASN A 149 0.19 -21.76 -4.58
CA ASN A 149 -0.92 -22.02 -3.66
C ASN A 149 -1.50 -20.74 -3.04
N TYR A 150 -0.75 -19.65 -2.97
CA TYR A 150 -1.20 -18.38 -2.38
C TYR A 150 -2.10 -17.57 -3.29
N LEU A 151 -2.09 -17.84 -4.61
CA LEU A 151 -3.02 -17.16 -5.54
C LEU A 151 -4.49 -17.45 -5.20
N GLU A 152 -4.77 -18.65 -4.70
CA GLU A 152 -6.12 -19.10 -4.34
C GLU A 152 -6.39 -18.93 -2.85
N ASN A 153 -5.39 -19.19 -2.00
CA ASN A 153 -5.59 -19.26 -0.54
C ASN A 153 -5.16 -18.00 0.21
N GLY A 154 -4.56 -17.03 -0.49
CA GLY A 154 -3.84 -15.92 0.13
C GLY A 154 -2.46 -16.33 0.66
N ILE A 155 -1.61 -15.33 0.90
CA ILE A 155 -0.33 -15.51 1.57
C ILE A 155 -0.60 -15.68 3.08
N PRO A 156 0.01 -16.67 3.77
CA PRO A 156 -0.13 -16.81 5.21
C PRO A 156 0.22 -15.52 5.95
N ASN A 157 -0.58 -15.20 6.95
CA ASN A 157 -0.29 -14.08 7.84
C ASN A 157 1.03 -14.36 8.60
N LEU A 158 1.79 -13.30 8.86
CA LEU A 158 3.11 -13.34 9.52
C LEU A 158 3.00 -13.32 11.06
#